data_AF-A0A511RG82-F1
#
_entry.id   AF-A0A511RG82-F1
#
_cell.length_a   1.000
_cell.length_b   1.000
_cell.length_c   1.000
_cell.angle_alpha   90.00
_cell.angle_beta   90.00
_cell.angle_gamma   90.00
#
_symmetry.space_group_name_H-M   'P 1'
#
loop_
_entity.id
_entity.type
_entity.pdbx_description
1 polymer ?
#
loop_
_entity_poly.entity_id
_entity_poly.type
_entity_poly.pdbx_seq_one_letter_code
_entity_poly.pdbx_strand_id
1 'polypeptide(L)'
;MPRIVAIGDVHAEYGKLWQALRHAGAADAHYLPTPALRAGHLRVVLLGDLVHPKTREAYTRLTGLEPYDPRNPDHLARAAREQVRALRRVKHFVDQAGGFVVVLRGNHDQAALDHKFLLGNASGIEHAEFDPERGGTPLPEGLAEWLGGLPKEFVIDGIHFAHVGPAPWLQEYDDMFYQSKEPKQWWFTHPDYLARAGYRFGVYGHTVMKKGIRVFERHGFALIDALDLGQYLELIPLPDGVEWQVVRFAQSPDPG
;
A
#
# COMPACT_ATOMS: atom_id res chain seq x y z
N MET A 1 20.92 1.81 -13.89
CA MET A 1 19.84 2.37 -13.06
C MET A 1 19.26 1.23 -12.23
N PRO A 2 18.86 1.44 -10.96
CA PRO A 2 18.30 0.36 -10.15
C PRO A 2 16.96 -0.11 -10.73
N ARG A 3 16.69 -1.40 -10.61
CA ARG A 3 15.34 -1.93 -10.80
C ARG A 3 14.46 -1.42 -9.67
N ILE A 4 13.25 -1.00 -9.98
CA ILE A 4 12.26 -0.56 -8.99
C ILE A 4 11.17 -1.63 -8.85
N VAL A 5 10.83 -1.98 -7.62
CA VAL A 5 9.73 -2.88 -7.26
C VAL A 5 8.65 -2.05 -6.59
N ALA A 6 7.52 -1.90 -7.26
CA ALA A 6 6.37 -1.18 -6.74
C ALA A 6 5.29 -2.16 -6.28
N ILE A 7 4.88 -2.03 -5.02
CA ILE A 7 3.86 -2.87 -4.39
C ILE A 7 2.69 -1.96 -4.00
N GLY A 8 1.48 -2.33 -4.41
CA GLY A 8 0.26 -1.62 -4.10
C GLY A 8 -0.17 -1.77 -2.63
N ASP A 9 -1.45 -1.50 -2.40
CA ASP A 9 -2.06 -1.42 -1.09
C ASP A 9 -1.88 -2.73 -0.30
N VAL A 10 -1.44 -2.61 0.96
CA VAL A 10 -1.06 -3.78 1.77
C VAL A 10 -2.24 -4.31 2.58
N HIS A 11 -3.09 -3.44 3.12
CA HIS A 11 -4.25 -3.73 3.94
C HIS A 11 -4.02 -4.85 4.96
N ALA A 12 -2.96 -4.71 5.76
CA ALA A 12 -2.53 -5.70 6.75
C ALA A 12 -2.30 -7.15 6.23
N GLU A 13 -2.21 -7.37 4.91
CA GLU A 13 -1.80 -8.64 4.31
C GLU A 13 -0.27 -8.78 4.34
N TYR A 14 0.32 -8.59 5.52
CA TYR A 14 1.77 -8.55 5.72
C TYR A 14 2.45 -9.85 5.25
N GLY A 15 1.77 -10.99 5.36
CA GLY A 15 2.28 -12.26 4.82
C GLY A 15 2.56 -12.19 3.33
N LYS A 16 1.63 -11.62 2.55
CA LYS A 16 1.79 -11.43 1.10
C LYS A 16 2.83 -10.36 0.80
N LEU A 17 2.88 -9.27 1.56
CA LEU A 17 3.93 -8.26 1.44
C LEU A 17 5.33 -8.89 1.56
N TRP A 18 5.55 -9.72 2.59
CA TRP A 18 6.85 -10.36 2.78
C TRP A 18 7.15 -11.42 1.72
N GLN A 19 6.14 -12.11 1.19
CA GLN A 19 6.31 -13.00 0.03
C GLN A 19 6.75 -12.22 -1.21
N ALA A 20 6.10 -11.08 -1.50
CA ALA A 20 6.46 -10.20 -2.61
C ALA A 20 7.90 -9.68 -2.47
N LEU A 21 8.25 -9.15 -1.30
CA LEU A 21 9.58 -8.61 -1.01
C LEU A 21 10.67 -9.69 -1.15
N ARG A 22 10.44 -10.91 -0.66
CA ARG A 22 11.40 -12.01 -0.84
C ARG A 22 11.51 -12.45 -2.30
N HIS A 23 10.38 -12.60 -2.99
CA HIS A 23 10.37 -12.98 -4.40
C HIS A 23 11.10 -11.96 -5.27
N ALA A 24 10.95 -10.67 -4.97
CA ALA A 24 11.65 -9.60 -5.68
C ALA A 24 13.14 -9.49 -5.30
N GLY A 25 13.62 -10.31 -4.36
CA GLY A 25 14.99 -10.25 -3.84
C GLY A 25 15.26 -9.02 -2.96
N ALA A 26 14.22 -8.39 -2.42
CA ALA A 26 14.31 -7.21 -1.56
C ALA A 26 14.52 -7.56 -0.08
N ALA A 27 13.90 -8.65 0.39
CA ALA A 27 14.00 -9.12 1.77
C ALA A 27 14.52 -10.56 1.84
N ASP A 28 15.14 -10.92 2.97
CA ASP A 28 15.54 -12.29 3.29
C ASP A 28 14.52 -13.04 4.18
N ALA A 29 14.87 -14.24 4.63
CA ALA A 29 14.02 -15.05 5.51
C ALA A 29 13.83 -14.45 6.92
N HIS A 30 14.71 -13.52 7.32
CA HIS A 30 14.68 -12.82 8.60
C HIS A 30 14.00 -11.45 8.52
N TYR A 31 13.34 -11.14 7.40
CA TYR A 31 12.68 -9.85 7.17
C TYR A 31 13.66 -8.67 7.12
N LEU A 32 14.92 -8.93 6.76
CA LEU A 32 15.95 -7.91 6.59
C LEU A 32 16.16 -7.62 5.10
N PRO A 33 16.56 -6.38 4.75
CA PRO A 33 17.00 -6.03 3.41
C PRO A 33 18.10 -6.96 2.90
N THR A 34 18.04 -7.34 1.63
CA THR A 34 19.14 -8.08 1.00
C THR A 34 20.34 -7.17 0.74
N PRO A 35 21.55 -7.73 0.51
CA PRO A 35 22.70 -6.94 0.08
C PRO A 35 22.44 -6.11 -1.19
N ALA A 36 21.69 -6.65 -2.16
CA ALA A 36 21.36 -5.95 -3.41
C ALA A 36 20.48 -4.71 -3.16
N LEU A 37 19.51 -4.80 -2.24
CA LEU A 37 18.69 -3.66 -1.83
C LEU A 37 19.54 -2.60 -1.12
N ARG A 38 20.38 -3.01 -0.15
CA ARG A 38 21.25 -2.08 0.59
C ARG A 38 22.32 -1.41 -0.29
N ALA A 39 22.76 -2.09 -1.34
CA ALA A 39 23.70 -1.53 -2.32
C ALA A 39 23.03 -0.61 -3.36
N GLY A 40 21.70 -0.47 -3.32
CA GLY A 40 20.96 0.37 -4.27
C GLY A 40 20.89 -0.21 -5.68
N HIS A 41 21.06 -1.53 -5.86
CA HIS A 41 20.77 -2.20 -7.14
C HIS A 41 19.27 -2.44 -7.34
N LEU A 42 18.52 -2.40 -6.25
CA LEU A 42 17.07 -2.52 -6.18
C LEU A 42 16.52 -1.34 -5.36
N ARG A 43 15.35 -0.83 -5.74
CA ARG A 43 14.55 0.09 -4.92
C ARG A 43 13.15 -0.50 -4.74
N VAL A 44 12.57 -0.32 -3.57
CA VAL A 44 11.17 -0.69 -3.31
C VAL A 44 10.34 0.57 -3.08
N VAL A 45 9.15 0.60 -3.65
CA VAL A 45 8.12 1.60 -3.36
C VAL A 45 6.86 0.87 -2.89
N LEU A 46 6.43 1.12 -1.65
CA LEU A 46 5.14 0.67 -1.13
C LEU A 46 4.13 1.82 -1.26
N LEU A 47 2.99 1.60 -1.92
CA LEU A 47 2.02 2.67 -2.19
C LEU A 47 1.09 3.01 -1.02
N GLY A 48 1.35 2.47 0.17
CA GLY A 48 0.60 2.79 1.39
C GLY A 48 -0.54 1.82 1.68
N ASP A 49 -1.50 2.30 2.47
CA ASP A 49 -2.58 1.50 3.05
C ASP A 49 -2.00 0.26 3.73
N LEU A 50 -1.11 0.49 4.70
CA LEU A 50 -0.42 -0.58 5.43
C LEU A 50 -1.35 -1.35 6.37
N VAL A 51 -2.37 -0.66 6.87
CA VAL A 51 -3.33 -1.10 7.89
C VAL A 51 -4.71 -1.39 7.30
N HIS A 52 -5.63 -1.85 8.16
CA HIS A 52 -7.04 -2.05 7.84
C HIS A 52 -7.28 -3.17 6.80
N PRO A 53 -7.40 -4.45 7.21
CA PRO A 53 -7.74 -5.55 6.31
C PRO A 53 -9.00 -5.31 5.46
N LYS A 54 -8.94 -5.69 4.17
CA LYS A 54 -10.07 -5.52 3.23
C LYS A 54 -11.27 -6.42 3.54
N THR A 55 -11.10 -7.54 4.23
CA THR A 55 -12.18 -8.55 4.42
C THR A 55 -12.22 -9.08 5.84
N ARG A 56 -13.37 -9.66 6.23
CA ARG A 56 -13.57 -10.19 7.59
C ARG A 56 -12.70 -11.42 7.78
N GLU A 57 -12.53 -12.22 6.74
CA GLU A 57 -11.63 -13.37 6.72
C GLU A 57 -10.18 -12.94 6.92
N ALA A 58 -9.78 -11.79 6.37
CA ALA A 58 -8.46 -11.23 6.61
C ALA A 58 -8.28 -10.80 8.08
N TYR A 59 -9.29 -10.19 8.70
CA TYR A 59 -9.29 -9.95 10.14
C TYR A 59 -9.25 -11.24 10.96
N THR A 60 -10.02 -12.26 10.59
CA THR A 60 -10.00 -13.55 11.29
C THR A 60 -8.60 -14.17 11.20
N ARG A 61 -7.98 -14.22 10.01
CA ARG A 61 -6.60 -14.72 9.84
C ARG A 61 -5.60 -13.93 10.66
N LEU A 62 -5.73 -12.60 10.69
CA LEU A 62 -4.85 -11.71 11.44
C LEU A 62 -4.98 -11.91 12.96
N THR A 63 -6.20 -12.03 13.46
CA THR A 63 -6.49 -12.03 14.91
C THR A 63 -6.56 -13.42 15.54
N GLY A 64 -6.92 -14.43 14.74
CA GLY A 64 -7.31 -15.78 15.17
C GLY A 64 -8.72 -15.87 15.75
N LEU A 65 -9.56 -14.84 15.58
CA LEU A 65 -10.91 -14.78 16.15
C LEU A 65 -11.96 -15.06 15.07
N GLU A 66 -12.72 -16.14 15.22
CA GLU A 66 -13.75 -16.59 14.27
C GLU A 66 -15.13 -16.68 14.96
N PRO A 67 -16.12 -15.85 14.56
CA PRO A 67 -16.00 -14.75 13.62
C PRO A 67 -15.31 -13.52 14.25
N TYR A 68 -14.60 -12.73 13.44
CA TYR A 68 -14.17 -11.41 13.86
C TYR A 68 -15.39 -10.46 13.97
N ASP A 69 -15.53 -9.73 15.07
CA ASP A 69 -16.56 -8.71 15.28
C ASP A 69 -15.93 -7.31 15.38
N PRO A 70 -16.15 -6.41 14.39
CA PRO A 70 -15.60 -5.05 14.39
C PRO A 70 -16.23 -4.12 15.43
N ARG A 71 -17.23 -4.59 16.20
CA ARG A 71 -17.87 -3.81 17.28
C ARG A 71 -17.48 -4.30 18.66
N ASN A 72 -16.72 -5.39 18.75
CA ASN A 72 -16.25 -5.93 20.01
C ASN A 72 -14.88 -5.32 20.37
N PRO A 73 -14.75 -4.57 21.48
CA PRO A 73 -13.49 -3.95 21.89
C PRO A 73 -12.31 -4.93 22.04
N ASP A 74 -12.57 -6.17 22.47
CA ASP A 74 -11.50 -7.17 22.61
C ASP A 74 -10.97 -7.62 21.26
N HIS A 75 -11.84 -7.70 20.24
CA HIS A 75 -11.46 -8.03 18.88
C HIS A 75 -10.69 -6.87 18.24
N LEU A 76 -11.15 -5.62 18.46
CA LEU A 76 -10.44 -4.40 18.04
C LEU A 76 -9.04 -4.33 18.65
N ALA A 77 -8.91 -4.52 19.96
CA ALA A 77 -7.62 -4.53 20.65
C ALA A 77 -6.68 -5.63 20.12
N ARG A 78 -7.22 -6.82 19.80
CA ARG A 78 -6.45 -7.90 19.17
C ARG A 78 -5.99 -7.52 17.76
N ALA A 79 -6.86 -6.93 16.94
CA ALA A 79 -6.52 -6.48 15.59
C ALA A 79 -5.44 -5.39 15.61
N ALA A 80 -5.59 -4.39 16.47
CA ALA A 80 -4.60 -3.33 16.66
C ALA A 80 -3.24 -3.90 17.07
N ARG A 81 -3.22 -4.81 18.04
CA ARG A 81 -1.98 -5.45 18.53
C ARG A 81 -1.21 -6.17 17.43
N GLU A 82 -1.88 -6.97 16.60
CA GLU A 82 -1.22 -7.72 15.53
C GLU A 82 -0.73 -6.81 14.41
N GLN A 83 -1.48 -5.76 14.05
CA GLN A 83 -1.05 -4.77 13.09
C GLN A 83 0.16 -3.97 13.61
N VAL A 84 0.14 -3.51 14.87
CA VAL A 84 1.29 -2.83 15.50
C VAL A 84 2.55 -3.69 15.46
N ARG A 85 2.43 -4.99 15.77
CA ARG A 85 3.55 -5.93 15.71
C ARG A 85 4.11 -6.06 14.30
N ALA A 86 3.25 -6.11 13.29
CA ALA A 86 3.66 -6.20 11.90
C ALA A 86 4.26 -4.88 11.39
N LEU A 87 3.65 -3.74 11.69
CA LEU A 87 4.16 -2.41 11.35
C LEU A 87 5.55 -2.16 11.92
N ARG A 88 5.83 -2.56 13.17
CA ARG A 88 7.19 -2.49 13.74
C ARG A 88 8.21 -3.26 12.91
N ARG A 89 7.82 -4.40 12.34
CA ARG A 89 8.69 -5.21 11.47
C ARG A 89 8.90 -4.54 10.12
N VAL A 90 7.85 -3.98 9.52
CA VAL A 90 7.95 -3.22 8.27
C VAL A 90 8.84 -2.00 8.48
N LYS A 91 8.61 -1.22 9.54
CA LYS A 91 9.46 -0.08 9.91
C LYS A 91 10.91 -0.50 10.08
N HIS A 92 11.18 -1.57 10.82
CA HIS A 92 12.54 -2.06 10.99
C HIS A 92 13.21 -2.41 9.65
N PHE A 93 12.51 -3.08 8.75
CA PHE A 93 13.00 -3.36 7.39
C PHE A 93 13.33 -2.07 6.63
N VAL A 94 12.45 -1.08 6.67
CA VAL A 94 12.64 0.24 6.03
C VAL A 94 13.87 0.96 6.62
N ASP A 95 13.98 1.02 7.95
CA ASP A 95 15.09 1.66 8.65
C ASP A 95 16.44 1.00 8.28
N GLN A 96 16.46 -0.32 8.03
CA GLN A 96 17.66 -1.07 7.64
C GLN A 96 17.98 -1.00 6.14
N ALA A 97 17.09 -0.44 5.31
CA ALA A 97 17.21 -0.47 3.86
C ALA A 97 18.06 0.67 3.26
N GLY A 98 18.60 1.57 4.09
CA GLY A 98 19.54 2.61 3.64
C GLY A 98 18.93 3.62 2.64
N GLY A 99 17.62 3.89 2.73
CA GLY A 99 16.92 4.83 1.84
C GLY A 99 16.47 4.27 0.48
N PHE A 100 16.64 2.96 0.26
CA PHE A 100 16.19 2.27 -0.96
C PHE A 100 14.79 1.66 -0.84
N VAL A 101 14.10 1.88 0.28
CA VAL A 101 12.67 1.58 0.44
C VAL A 101 11.96 2.90 0.72
N VAL A 102 10.96 3.21 -0.10
CA VAL A 102 10.05 4.33 0.11
C VAL A 102 8.68 3.76 0.42
N VAL A 103 8.05 4.27 1.47
CA VAL A 103 6.69 3.92 1.84
C VAL A 103 5.86 5.18 1.74
N LEU A 104 4.82 5.15 0.91
CA LEU A 104 3.90 6.26 0.79
C LEU A 104 2.79 6.13 1.83
N ARG A 105 2.25 7.27 2.25
CA ARG A 105 1.04 7.30 3.08
C ARG A 105 -0.19 7.12 2.20
N GLY A 106 -1.03 6.14 2.52
CA GLY A 106 -2.36 5.97 1.93
C GLY A 106 -3.48 6.58 2.79
N ASN A 107 -4.72 6.49 2.30
CA ASN A 107 -5.86 7.07 3.01
C ASN A 107 -6.26 6.24 4.26
N HIS A 108 -5.99 4.94 4.27
CA HIS A 108 -6.20 4.10 5.46
C HIS A 108 -5.16 4.38 6.53
N ASP A 109 -3.91 4.68 6.13
CA ASP A 109 -2.86 5.07 7.07
C ASP A 109 -3.19 6.41 7.74
N GLN A 110 -3.70 7.37 6.96
CA GLN A 110 -4.15 8.67 7.49
C GLN A 110 -5.32 8.52 8.47
N ALA A 111 -6.35 7.76 8.10
CA ALA A 111 -7.51 7.55 8.97
C ALA A 111 -7.15 6.82 10.28
N ALA A 112 -6.13 5.96 10.26
CA ALA A 112 -5.60 5.33 11.48
C ALA A 112 -4.85 6.31 12.41
N LEU A 113 -4.43 7.48 11.90
CA LEU A 113 -3.72 8.51 12.67
C LEU A 113 -4.66 9.56 13.25
N ASP A 114 -5.59 10.08 12.44
CA ASP A 114 -6.41 11.22 12.83
C ASP A 114 -7.83 10.84 13.28
N HIS A 115 -8.27 9.62 12.97
CA HIS A 115 -9.61 9.10 13.27
C HIS A 115 -10.75 9.97 12.74
N LYS A 116 -10.48 10.92 11.84
CA LYS A 116 -11.46 11.88 11.34
C LYS A 116 -12.58 11.18 10.58
N PHE A 117 -12.23 10.14 9.85
CA PHE A 117 -13.16 9.33 9.07
C PHE A 117 -13.11 7.88 9.50
N LEU A 118 -14.27 7.34 9.92
CA LEU A 118 -14.44 5.91 10.08
C LEU A 118 -14.52 5.28 8.69
N LEU A 119 -13.41 4.69 8.25
CA LEU A 119 -13.37 3.98 6.99
C LEU A 119 -14.06 2.63 7.13
N GLY A 120 -14.65 2.19 6.02
CA GLY A 120 -15.27 0.89 5.93
C GLY A 120 -15.47 0.49 4.48
N ASN A 121 -16.09 -0.67 4.27
CA ASN A 121 -16.33 -1.19 2.94
C ASN A 121 -17.76 -1.72 2.76
N ALA A 122 -18.10 -2.03 1.50
CA ALA A 122 -19.43 -2.50 1.13
C ALA A 122 -19.84 -3.83 1.81
N SER A 123 -18.89 -4.57 2.38
CA SER A 123 -19.12 -5.80 3.13
C SER A 123 -19.46 -5.57 4.61
N GLY A 124 -19.62 -4.31 5.03
CA GLY A 124 -20.01 -3.94 6.39
C GLY A 124 -18.88 -4.05 7.42
N ILE A 125 -17.63 -3.97 6.97
CA ILE A 125 -16.46 -3.86 7.85
C ILE A 125 -16.24 -2.38 8.15
N GLU A 126 -16.05 -2.07 9.43
CA GLU A 126 -15.66 -0.76 9.94
C GLU A 126 -14.25 -0.87 10.53
N HIS A 127 -13.39 0.10 10.23
CA HIS A 127 -11.99 0.14 10.66
C HIS A 127 -11.85 1.00 11.91
N ALA A 128 -12.27 0.44 13.04
CA ALA A 128 -12.26 1.11 14.34
C ALA A 128 -11.11 0.68 15.25
N GLU A 129 -10.24 -0.24 14.82
CA GLU A 129 -9.25 -0.87 15.71
C GLU A 129 -8.25 0.12 16.30
N PHE A 130 -8.00 1.24 15.61
CA PHE A 130 -7.11 2.30 16.08
C PHE A 130 -7.85 3.49 16.70
N ASP A 131 -9.18 3.55 16.66
CA ASP A 131 -9.99 4.68 17.13
C ASP A 131 -10.43 4.49 18.59
N PRO A 132 -9.85 5.23 19.57
CA PRO A 132 -10.20 5.08 20.97
C PRO A 132 -11.64 5.48 21.31
N GLU A 133 -12.24 6.41 20.56
CA GLU A 133 -13.62 6.84 20.77
C GLU A 133 -14.63 5.75 20.41
N ARG A 134 -14.19 4.75 19.65
CA ARG A 134 -14.97 3.58 19.22
C ARG A 134 -14.51 2.27 19.88
N GLY A 135 -13.72 2.35 20.94
CA GLY A 135 -13.24 1.18 21.69
C GLY A 135 -12.00 0.51 21.09
N GLY A 136 -11.36 1.13 20.10
CA GLY A 136 -10.07 0.73 19.57
C GLY A 136 -8.89 1.11 20.48
N THR A 137 -7.69 0.74 20.05
CA THR A 137 -6.43 1.09 20.72
C THR A 137 -5.59 1.95 19.79
N PRO A 138 -5.21 3.17 20.19
CA PRO A 138 -4.47 4.08 19.33
C PRO A 138 -3.12 3.49 18.94
N LEU A 139 -2.60 3.91 17.79
CA LEU A 139 -1.24 3.59 17.38
C LEU A 139 -0.25 4.06 18.46
N PRO A 140 0.76 3.24 18.82
CA PRO A 140 1.84 3.69 19.69
C PRO A 140 2.56 4.91 19.10
N GLU A 141 2.92 5.87 19.95
CA GLU A 141 3.47 7.18 19.55
C GLU A 141 4.55 7.08 18.45
N GLY A 142 5.59 6.27 18.65
CA GLY A 142 6.66 6.14 17.64
C GLY A 142 6.25 5.52 16.30
N LEU A 143 5.15 4.73 16.26
CA LEU A 143 4.57 4.29 14.98
C LEU A 143 3.67 5.37 14.37
N ALA A 144 2.92 6.10 15.19
CA ALA A 144 2.10 7.21 14.74
C ALA A 144 2.97 8.32 14.12
N GLU A 145 4.07 8.67 14.77
CA GLU A 145 5.07 9.62 14.24
C GLU A 145 5.66 9.12 12.91
N TRP A 146 6.06 7.85 12.84
CA TRP A 146 6.62 7.26 11.62
C TRP A 146 5.62 7.26 10.45
N LEU A 147 4.38 6.80 10.69
CA LEU A 147 3.31 6.81 9.68
C LEU A 147 2.94 8.25 9.28
N GLY A 148 2.90 9.17 10.24
CA GLY A 148 2.63 10.59 10.01
C GLY A 148 3.70 11.29 9.18
N GLY A 149 4.94 10.83 9.26
CA GLY A 149 6.08 11.32 8.49
C GLY A 149 6.25 10.69 7.10
N LEU A 150 5.44 9.70 6.71
CA LEU A 150 5.52 9.10 5.39
C LEU A 150 5.14 10.11 4.30
N PRO A 151 5.91 10.18 3.19
CA PRO A 151 5.58 11.05 2.07
C PRO A 151 4.27 10.61 1.40
N LYS A 152 3.52 11.55 0.83
CA LYS A 152 2.30 11.24 0.05
C LYS A 152 2.61 10.83 -1.40
N GLU A 153 3.77 11.26 -1.89
CA GLU A 153 4.21 11.12 -3.28
C GLU A 153 5.73 10.95 -3.33
N PHE A 154 6.22 10.28 -4.37
CA PHE A 154 7.64 10.07 -4.63
C PHE A 154 7.91 10.11 -6.13
N VAL A 155 8.99 10.79 -6.52
CA VAL A 155 9.40 10.92 -7.93
C VAL A 155 10.86 10.51 -8.08
N ILE A 156 11.14 9.66 -9.07
CA ILE A 156 12.49 9.26 -9.45
C ILE A 156 12.55 9.04 -10.96
N ASP A 157 13.55 9.59 -11.64
CA ASP A 157 13.77 9.45 -13.09
C ASP A 157 12.53 9.81 -13.96
N GLY A 158 11.72 10.77 -13.49
CA GLY A 158 10.48 11.19 -14.15
C GLY A 158 9.31 10.21 -13.98
N ILE A 159 9.46 9.18 -13.15
CA ILE A 159 8.41 8.24 -12.74
C ILE A 159 7.77 8.76 -11.45
N HIS A 160 6.46 8.95 -11.47
CA HIS A 160 5.70 9.42 -10.31
C HIS A 160 4.96 8.27 -9.62
N PHE A 161 5.11 8.21 -8.30
CA PHE A 161 4.44 7.26 -7.42
C PHE A 161 3.57 8.04 -6.44
N ALA A 162 2.29 7.68 -6.37
CA ALA A 162 1.37 8.21 -5.37
C ALA A 162 0.36 7.13 -4.98
N HIS A 163 -0.25 7.23 -3.81
CA HIS A 163 -1.25 6.24 -3.39
C HIS A 163 -2.46 6.20 -4.35
N VAL A 164 -2.95 7.35 -4.83
CA VAL A 164 -4.24 7.42 -5.56
C VAL A 164 -4.07 7.74 -7.04
N GLY A 165 -3.34 8.81 -7.38
CA GLY A 165 -3.28 9.32 -8.73
C GLY A 165 -2.31 10.50 -8.87
N PRO A 166 -2.13 11.02 -10.10
CA PRO A 166 -1.10 12.02 -10.43
C PRO A 166 -1.37 13.44 -9.92
N ALA A 167 -2.62 13.78 -9.60
CA ALA A 167 -3.01 15.14 -9.26
C ALA A 167 -2.89 15.39 -7.75
N PRO A 168 -2.27 16.50 -7.29
CA PRO A 168 -1.95 16.71 -5.87
C PRO A 168 -3.14 16.61 -4.91
N TRP A 169 -4.34 17.04 -5.33
CA TRP A 169 -5.54 16.96 -4.49
C TRP A 169 -6.01 15.53 -4.23
N LEU A 170 -5.58 14.56 -5.03
CA LEU A 170 -5.86 13.14 -4.79
C LEU A 170 -5.03 12.57 -3.63
N GLN A 171 -4.13 13.36 -3.05
CA GLN A 171 -3.33 13.02 -1.89
C GLN A 171 -3.79 13.77 -0.61
N GLU A 172 -4.83 14.60 -0.72
CA GLU A 172 -5.47 15.26 0.41
C GLU A 172 -6.68 14.43 0.84
N TYR A 173 -6.56 13.68 1.95
CA TYR A 173 -7.61 12.78 2.45
C TYR A 173 -8.62 13.53 3.31
N ASP A 174 -9.25 14.54 2.72
CA ASP A 174 -10.21 15.42 3.37
C ASP A 174 -11.67 15.12 2.96
N ASP A 175 -12.58 16.01 3.34
CA ASP A 175 -14.01 15.86 3.03
C ASP A 175 -14.27 15.81 1.50
N MET A 176 -13.50 16.55 0.69
CA MET A 176 -13.64 16.51 -0.77
C MET A 176 -13.23 15.15 -1.33
N PHE A 177 -12.15 14.57 -0.81
CA PHE A 177 -11.69 13.24 -1.23
C PHE A 177 -12.77 12.18 -1.04
N TYR A 178 -13.40 12.13 0.15
CA TYR A 178 -14.40 11.10 0.46
C TYR A 178 -15.78 11.34 -0.14
N GLN A 179 -16.13 12.59 -0.50
CA GLN A 179 -17.41 12.92 -1.12
C GLN A 179 -17.37 12.86 -2.66
N SER A 180 -16.18 12.86 -3.26
CA SER A 180 -15.99 12.80 -4.71
C SER A 180 -15.91 11.35 -5.22
N LYS A 181 -16.28 11.14 -6.49
CA LYS A 181 -16.00 9.90 -7.21
C LYS A 181 -14.61 9.86 -7.84
N GLU A 182 -13.95 11.01 -7.94
CA GLU A 182 -12.70 11.19 -8.68
C GLU A 182 -11.55 10.31 -8.17
N PRO A 183 -11.29 10.16 -6.85
CA PRO A 183 -10.25 9.25 -6.36
C PRO A 183 -10.40 7.81 -6.87
N LYS A 184 -11.64 7.41 -7.17
CA LYS A 184 -12.00 6.09 -7.67
C LYS A 184 -12.39 6.07 -9.14
N GLN A 185 -12.14 7.13 -9.91
CA GLN A 185 -12.51 7.18 -11.34
C GLN A 185 -11.56 8.01 -12.23
N TRP A 186 -10.58 8.72 -11.67
CA TRP A 186 -9.74 9.68 -12.40
C TRP A 186 -9.05 9.07 -13.63
N TRP A 187 -8.62 7.81 -13.58
CA TRP A 187 -7.93 7.17 -14.71
C TRP A 187 -8.83 6.97 -15.93
N PHE A 188 -10.15 6.98 -15.72
CA PHE A 188 -11.15 6.87 -16.78
C PHE A 188 -11.65 8.24 -17.22
N THR A 189 -11.88 9.16 -16.29
CA THR A 189 -12.45 10.48 -16.59
C THR A 189 -11.39 11.51 -17.00
N HIS A 190 -10.18 11.40 -16.46
CA HIS A 190 -9.06 12.33 -16.63
C HIS A 190 -7.71 11.59 -16.81
N PRO A 191 -7.59 10.68 -17.79
CA PRO A 191 -6.34 9.97 -18.04
C PRO A 191 -5.17 10.88 -18.47
N ASP A 192 -5.46 12.14 -18.83
CA ASP A 192 -4.49 13.17 -19.21
C ASP A 192 -3.74 13.79 -18.04
N TYR A 193 -4.17 13.57 -16.78
CA TYR A 193 -3.54 14.19 -15.61
C TYR A 193 -2.04 13.92 -15.50
N LEU A 194 -1.58 12.71 -15.82
CA LEU A 194 -0.15 12.39 -15.80
C LEU A 194 0.64 13.29 -16.75
N ALA A 195 0.17 13.41 -18.00
CA ALA A 195 0.82 14.21 -19.03
C ALA A 195 0.83 15.70 -18.65
N ARG A 196 -0.28 16.19 -18.07
CA ARG A 196 -0.37 17.57 -17.56
C ARG A 196 0.55 17.84 -16.38
N ALA A 197 0.81 16.84 -15.55
CA ALA A 197 1.78 16.92 -14.47
C ALA A 197 3.25 16.82 -14.94
N GLY A 198 3.48 16.49 -16.21
CA GLY A 198 4.82 16.45 -16.81
C GLY A 198 5.63 15.19 -16.48
N TYR A 199 4.99 14.14 -15.97
CA TYR A 199 5.64 12.87 -15.66
C TYR A 199 5.70 11.94 -16.87
N ARG A 200 6.76 11.12 -16.93
CA ARG A 200 7.00 10.17 -18.03
C ARG A 200 6.26 8.85 -17.83
N PHE A 201 6.11 8.44 -16.58
CA PHE A 201 5.31 7.28 -16.20
C PHE A 201 4.71 7.47 -14.81
N GLY A 202 3.54 6.87 -14.55
CA GLY A 202 2.85 6.95 -13.26
C GLY A 202 2.53 5.58 -12.67
N VAL A 203 2.60 5.44 -11.35
CA VAL A 203 2.29 4.19 -10.63
C VAL A 203 1.42 4.51 -9.43
N TYR A 204 0.21 3.97 -9.41
CA TYR A 204 -0.83 4.34 -8.44
C TYR A 204 -1.53 3.12 -7.83
N GLY A 205 -1.96 3.23 -6.57
CA GLY A 205 -2.69 2.24 -5.79
C GLY A 205 -4.17 2.60 -5.68
N HIS A 206 -4.75 2.41 -4.49
CA HIS A 206 -6.12 2.77 -4.05
C HIS A 206 -7.27 2.06 -4.77
N THR A 207 -7.09 1.77 -6.06
CA THR A 207 -8.14 1.23 -6.91
C THR A 207 -7.85 -0.21 -7.31
N VAL A 208 -8.59 -1.12 -6.72
CA VAL A 208 -8.63 -2.53 -7.12
C VAL A 208 -9.10 -2.69 -8.56
N MET A 209 -8.28 -3.36 -9.37
CA MET A 209 -8.61 -3.77 -10.73
C MET A 209 -9.03 -5.24 -10.76
N LYS A 210 -10.11 -5.58 -11.48
CA LYS A 210 -10.69 -6.94 -11.50
C LYS A 210 -9.69 -8.07 -11.87
N LYS A 211 -8.67 -7.77 -12.67
CA LYS A 211 -7.67 -8.76 -13.14
C LYS A 211 -6.28 -8.56 -12.53
N GLY A 212 -6.17 -7.75 -11.48
CA GLY A 212 -4.91 -7.30 -10.91
C GLY A 212 -4.33 -6.12 -11.69
N ILE A 213 -3.00 -5.97 -11.66
CA ILE A 213 -2.31 -4.78 -12.17
C ILE A 213 -2.74 -4.47 -13.60
N ARG A 214 -3.11 -3.20 -13.83
CA ARG A 214 -3.48 -2.70 -15.14
C ARG A 214 -2.56 -1.57 -15.57
N VAL A 215 -1.89 -1.76 -16.69
CA VAL A 215 -1.09 -0.72 -17.35
C VAL A 215 -1.91 -0.08 -18.47
N PHE A 216 -1.97 1.24 -18.47
CA PHE A 216 -2.60 2.07 -19.48
C PHE A 216 -1.51 2.65 -20.38
N GLU A 217 -0.93 1.83 -21.26
CA GLU A 217 0.24 2.17 -22.08
C GLU A 217 0.08 3.49 -22.83
N ARG A 218 -1.08 3.73 -23.45
CA ARG A 218 -1.39 4.96 -24.17
C ARG A 218 -1.25 6.23 -23.31
N HIS A 219 -1.47 6.09 -22.00
CA HIS A 219 -1.45 7.20 -21.05
C HIS A 219 -0.25 7.16 -20.10
N GLY A 220 0.62 6.15 -20.23
CA GLY A 220 1.87 6.07 -19.47
C GLY A 220 1.71 5.82 -17.98
N PHE A 221 0.68 5.10 -17.50
CA PHE A 221 0.57 4.79 -16.07
C PHE A 221 0.08 3.38 -15.77
N ALA A 222 0.30 2.92 -14.54
CA ALA A 222 -0.18 1.66 -14.01
C ALA A 222 -0.99 1.84 -12.72
N LEU A 223 -2.07 1.08 -12.59
CA LEU A 223 -2.84 0.92 -11.35
C LEU A 223 -2.51 -0.45 -10.76
N ILE A 224 -1.95 -0.49 -9.54
CA ILE A 224 -1.23 -1.66 -9.02
C ILE A 224 -1.77 -2.23 -7.70
N ASP A 225 -2.96 -1.81 -7.24
CA ASP A 225 -3.62 -2.43 -6.08
C ASP A 225 -4.06 -3.87 -6.43
N ALA A 226 -3.14 -4.81 -6.22
CA ALA A 226 -3.26 -6.21 -6.62
C ALA A 226 -2.39 -7.16 -5.78
N LEU A 227 -1.96 -6.74 -4.58
CA LEU A 227 -1.13 -7.57 -3.69
C LEU A 227 -1.89 -8.83 -3.27
N ASP A 228 -3.21 -8.71 -3.07
CA ASP A 228 -4.13 -9.80 -2.76
C ASP A 228 -4.15 -10.89 -3.84
N LEU A 229 -3.96 -10.51 -5.10
CA LEU A 229 -3.82 -11.39 -6.26
C LEU A 229 -2.38 -11.87 -6.50
N GLY A 230 -1.46 -11.60 -5.57
CA GLY A 230 -0.07 -12.04 -5.65
C GLY A 230 0.72 -11.34 -6.75
N GLN A 231 0.43 -10.06 -7.00
CA GLN A 231 1.08 -9.26 -8.04
C GLN A 231 1.84 -8.05 -7.47
N TYR A 232 2.94 -7.70 -8.12
CA TYR A 232 3.62 -6.41 -7.99
C TYR A 232 4.16 -5.97 -9.36
N LEU A 233 4.55 -4.70 -9.48
CA LEU A 233 5.10 -4.14 -10.72
C LEU A 233 6.62 -3.97 -10.58
N GLU A 234 7.38 -4.51 -11.52
CA GLU A 234 8.80 -4.16 -11.71
C GLU A 234 8.93 -3.09 -12.79
N LEU A 235 9.85 -2.15 -12.57
CA LEU A 235 10.15 -1.05 -13.48
C LEU A 235 11.67 -0.95 -13.66
N ILE A 236 12.09 -0.70 -14.89
CA ILE A 236 13.47 -0.36 -15.23
C ILE A 236 13.43 1.00 -15.93
N PRO A 237 13.88 2.07 -15.26
CA PRO A 237 14.00 3.38 -15.90
C PRO A 237 15.02 3.30 -17.05
N LEU A 238 14.63 3.84 -18.21
CA LEU A 238 15.47 3.95 -19.41
C LEU A 238 15.61 5.42 -19.83
N PRO A 239 16.62 5.78 -20.65
CA PRO A 239 16.76 7.15 -21.15
C PRO A 239 15.49 7.70 -21.82
N ASP A 240 14.82 6.88 -22.62
CA ASP A 240 13.67 7.29 -23.46
C ASP A 240 12.31 6.71 -23.01
N GLY A 241 12.28 5.98 -21.89
CA GLY A 241 11.02 5.41 -21.39
C GLY A 241 11.19 4.62 -20.10
N VAL A 242 10.24 3.72 -19.87
CA VAL A 242 10.25 2.82 -18.71
C VAL A 242 9.87 1.43 -19.21
N GLU A 243 10.77 0.47 -19.05
CA GLU A 243 10.42 -0.93 -19.18
C GLU A 243 9.70 -1.38 -17.91
N TRP A 244 8.67 -2.20 -18.07
CA TRP A 244 7.86 -2.65 -16.95
C TRP A 244 7.46 -4.11 -17.11
N GLN A 245 7.26 -4.78 -15.98
CA GLN A 245 6.77 -6.14 -15.92
C GLN A 245 5.82 -6.30 -14.75
N VAL A 246 4.64 -6.90 -15.01
CA VAL A 246 3.77 -7.40 -13.94
C VAL A 246 4.30 -8.76 -13.49
N VAL A 247 4.75 -8.85 -12.25
CA VAL A 247 5.29 -10.08 -11.67
C VAL A 247 4.24 -10.74 -10.79
N ARG A 248 4.12 -12.06 -10.92
CA ARG A 248 3.28 -12.91 -10.06
C ARG A 248 4.17 -13.73 -9.14
N PHE A 249 3.99 -13.60 -7.84
CA PHE A 249 4.85 -14.25 -6.83
C PHE A 249 4.14 -15.35 -6.02
N ALA A 250 2.85 -15.54 -6.26
CA ALA A 250 2.08 -16.64 -5.71
C ALA A 250 1.41 -17.40 -6.87
N GLN A 251 1.71 -18.69 -7.00
CA GLN A 251 0.75 -19.63 -7.57
C GLN A 251 -0.12 -20.11 -6.41
N SER A 252 -1.44 -20.09 -6.57
CA SER A 252 -2.38 -20.70 -5.64
C SER A 252 -1.99 -22.14 -5.32
N PRO A 253 -2.40 -22.62 -4.14
CA PRO A 253 -3.28 -23.77 -4.15
C PRO A 253 -4.56 -23.43 -3.41
N ASP A 254 -5.70 -23.61 -4.07
CA ASP A 254 -6.80 -24.30 -3.41
C ASP A 254 -7.30 -25.37 -4.41
N PRO A 255 -6.82 -26.61 -4.30
CA PRO A 255 -7.58 -27.76 -4.73
C PRO A 255 -8.62 -28.01 -3.62
N GLY A 256 -9.81 -27.44 -3.79
CA GLY A 256 -11.04 -28.00 -3.25
C GLY A 256 -11.56 -29.06 -4.20
#